data_AF-A0A445GG63-F1
#
_entry.id   AF-A0A445GG63-F1
#
_cell.length_a   1.000
_cell.length_b   1.000
_cell.length_c   1.000
_cell.angle_alpha   90.00
_cell.angle_beta   90.00
_cell.angle_gamma   90.00
#
_symmetry.space_group_name_H-M   'P 1'
#
loop_
_entity.id
_entity.type
_entity.pdbx_description
1 polymer ?
#
loop_
_entity_poly.entity_id
_entity_poly.type
_entity_poly.pdbx_seq_one_letter_code
_entity_poly.pdbx_strand_id
1 'polypeptide(L)'
;MVLDLGIGSTTKHVVGSIGDLLRQGKLKDNIRIPTSTKIHDHSLSLEIPLLDLDAHPFVNLATNGLDEVNPSLNLVKGYGGCLFREKMVENKSITFNFFDGEISKNYKTYKIHLQVVDKEEGGAVTIWTMEYEKQNEDIAPPYPYLDIVTAATKSIDAHHVLKA
;
A
#
# COMPACT_ATOMS: atom_id res chain seq x y z
N MET A 1 3.52 19.89 -6.95
CA MET A 1 4.03 18.49 -6.87
C MET A 1 3.11 17.65 -5.99
N VAL A 2 2.81 16.40 -6.33
CA VAL A 2 2.01 15.46 -5.52
C VAL A 2 2.93 14.64 -4.62
N LEU A 3 2.74 14.75 -3.31
CA LEU A 3 3.54 14.12 -2.27
C LEU A 3 2.68 13.12 -1.50
N ASP A 4 3.10 11.86 -1.49
CA ASP A 4 2.53 10.84 -0.63
C ASP A 4 3.19 10.87 0.76
N LEU A 5 2.34 11.00 1.78
CA LEU A 5 2.73 11.07 3.18
C LEU A 5 2.60 9.68 3.79
N GLY A 6 3.76 9.05 3.99
CA GLY A 6 3.86 7.68 4.48
C GLY A 6 3.56 7.50 5.97
N ILE A 7 3.68 6.27 6.44
CA ILE A 7 3.56 5.94 7.87
C ILE A 7 4.90 5.63 8.52
N GLY A 8 4.89 5.56 9.86
CA GLY A 8 6.05 5.18 10.67
C GLY A 8 6.64 6.34 11.47
N SER A 9 7.51 6.00 12.43
CA SER A 9 8.20 6.98 13.28
C SER A 9 9.07 7.93 12.47
N THR A 10 9.86 7.40 11.53
CA THR A 10 10.72 8.19 10.63
C THR A 10 9.90 9.19 9.80
N THR A 11 8.78 8.75 9.25
CA THR A 11 7.93 9.58 8.39
C THR A 11 7.29 10.75 9.15
N LYS A 12 7.00 10.59 10.45
CA LYS A 12 6.52 11.72 11.29
C LYS A 12 7.50 12.89 11.31
N HIS A 13 8.80 12.62 11.37
CA HIS A 13 9.82 13.69 11.31
C HIS A 13 9.84 14.39 9.95
N VAL A 14 9.66 13.63 8.87
CA VAL A 14 9.57 14.17 7.51
C VAL A 14 8.33 15.06 7.39
N VAL A 15 7.17 14.61 7.87
CA VAL A 15 5.92 15.39 7.87
C VAL A 15 6.05 16.66 8.72
N GLY A 16 6.68 16.58 9.90
CA GLY A 16 7.00 17.76 10.71
C GLY A 16 7.83 18.79 9.94
N SER A 17 8.89 18.31 9.26
CA SER A 17 9.75 19.18 8.44
C SER A 17 9.00 19.81 7.27
N ILE A 18 8.07 19.07 6.64
CA ILE A 18 7.18 19.60 5.60
C ILE A 18 6.30 20.73 6.15
N GLY A 19 5.72 20.55 7.35
CA GLY A 19 4.95 21.58 8.04
C GLY A 19 5.77 22.84 8.32
N ASP A 20 7.02 22.70 8.75
CA ASP A 20 7.92 23.84 8.97
C ASP A 20 8.25 24.59 7.67
N LEU A 21 8.53 23.87 6.59
CA LEU A 21 8.83 24.49 5.29
C LEU A 21 7.62 25.21 4.70
N LEU A 22 6.41 24.70 4.94
CA LEU A 22 5.15 25.37 4.59
C LEU A 22 4.98 26.67 5.35
N ARG A 23 5.15 26.65 6.68
CA ARG A 23 5.04 27.84 7.54
C ARG A 23 6.07 28.91 7.19
N GLN A 24 7.26 28.49 6.78
CA GLN A 24 8.31 29.39 6.29
C GLN A 24 8.06 29.91 4.86
N GLY A 25 7.02 29.45 4.17
CA GLY A 25 6.72 29.81 2.79
C GLY A 25 7.74 29.29 1.76
N LYS A 26 8.60 28.34 2.16
CA LYS A 26 9.63 27.73 1.29
C LYS A 26 9.06 26.61 0.42
N LEU A 27 7.98 25.98 0.89
CA LEU A 27 7.22 24.99 0.14
C LEU A 27 5.85 25.58 -0.21
N LYS A 28 5.50 25.62 -1.50
CA LYS A 28 4.21 26.11 -2.01
C LYS A 28 3.63 25.11 -3.01
N ASP A 29 2.31 25.14 -3.17
CA ASP A 29 1.60 24.49 -4.30
C ASP A 29 1.83 22.99 -4.50
N ASN A 30 1.97 22.26 -3.39
CA ASN A 30 2.09 20.81 -3.39
C ASN A 30 0.83 20.13 -2.87
N ILE A 31 0.37 19.11 -3.59
CA ILE A 31 -0.73 18.21 -3.24
C ILE A 31 -0.16 17.17 -2.27
N ARG A 32 -0.83 16.90 -1.15
CA ARG A 32 -0.33 16.00 -0.10
C ARG A 32 -1.38 14.95 0.23
N ILE A 33 -1.04 13.69 -0.01
CA ILE A 33 -1.96 12.57 0.10
C ILE A 33 -1.51 11.69 1.27
N PRO A 34 -2.34 11.45 2.29
CA PRO A 34 -1.98 10.57 3.40
C PRO A 34 -2.24 9.09 3.09
N THR A 35 -1.29 8.24 3.48
CA THR A 35 -1.40 6.76 3.36
C THR A 35 -2.15 6.09 4.51
N SER A 36 -2.55 6.82 5.55
CA SER A 36 -3.35 6.28 6.66
C SER A 36 -4.09 7.37 7.44
N THR A 37 -5.08 6.98 8.24
CA THR A 37 -5.75 7.88 9.20
C THR A 37 -4.76 8.47 10.20
N LYS A 38 -3.79 7.69 10.68
CA LYS A 38 -2.81 8.17 11.66
C LYS A 38 -1.95 9.32 11.13
N ILE A 39 -1.47 9.22 9.88
CA ILE A 39 -0.67 10.30 9.28
C ILE A 39 -1.53 11.46 8.80
N HIS A 40 -2.77 11.18 8.38
CA HIS A 40 -3.77 12.20 8.09
C HIS A 40 -3.97 13.11 9.31
N ASP A 41 -4.32 12.54 10.46
CA ASP A 41 -4.62 13.30 11.68
C ASP A 41 -3.38 14.06 12.19
N HIS A 42 -2.20 13.43 12.09
CA HIS A 42 -0.95 14.10 12.44
C HIS A 42 -0.65 15.29 11.53
N SER A 43 -0.88 15.15 10.22
CA SER A 43 -0.64 16.23 9.26
C SER A 43 -1.61 17.39 9.47
N LEU A 44 -2.89 17.11 9.78
CA LEU A 44 -3.86 18.14 10.14
C LEU A 44 -3.47 18.88 11.42
N SER A 45 -2.91 18.19 12.42
CA SER A 45 -2.40 18.83 13.64
C SER A 45 -1.24 19.81 13.41
N LEU A 46 -0.60 19.73 12.23
CA LEU A 46 0.49 20.59 11.79
C LEU A 46 0.03 21.65 10.77
N GLU A 47 -1.28 21.79 10.57
CA GLU A 47 -1.89 22.72 9.60
C GLU A 47 -1.44 22.45 8.15
N ILE A 48 -1.08 21.21 7.85
CA ILE A 48 -0.69 20.80 6.51
C ILE A 48 -1.96 20.57 5.68
N PRO A 49 -2.15 21.27 4.55
CA PRO A 49 -3.31 21.03 3.68
C PRO A 49 -3.15 19.68 2.97
N LEU A 50 -4.16 18.83 3.12
CA LEU A 50 -4.24 17.48 2.57
C LEU A 50 -5.27 17.42 1.43
N LEU A 51 -5.05 16.46 0.53
CA LEU A 51 -5.96 16.14 -0.56
C LEU A 51 -6.16 14.63 -0.64
N ASP A 52 -7.25 14.24 -1.31
CA ASP A 52 -7.57 12.85 -1.55
C ASP A 52 -6.79 12.29 -2.75
N LEU A 53 -6.48 11.00 -2.69
CA LEU A 53 -5.83 10.25 -3.76
C LEU A 53 -6.70 10.21 -5.02
N ASP A 54 -8.01 10.15 -4.87
CA ASP A 54 -8.95 10.05 -6.00
C ASP A 54 -8.93 11.29 -6.89
N ALA A 55 -8.58 12.46 -6.33
CA ALA A 55 -8.44 13.69 -7.10
C ALA A 55 -7.14 13.74 -7.93
N HIS A 56 -6.14 12.92 -7.58
CA HIS A 56 -4.79 12.99 -8.14
C HIS A 56 -4.14 11.60 -8.25
N PRO A 57 -4.36 10.88 -9.37
CA PRO A 57 -3.96 9.47 -9.50
C PRO A 57 -2.45 9.24 -9.68
N PHE A 58 -1.64 10.30 -9.78
CA PHE A 58 -0.20 10.20 -9.99
C PHE A 58 0.56 10.92 -8.87
N VAL A 59 1.35 10.16 -8.11
CA VAL A 59 2.25 10.68 -7.08
C VAL A 59 3.62 10.95 -7.66
N ASN A 60 4.17 12.14 -7.39
CA ASN A 60 5.51 12.51 -7.86
C ASN A 60 6.60 12.05 -6.87
N LEU A 61 6.30 12.04 -5.58
CA LEU A 61 7.25 11.66 -4.53
C LEU A 61 6.51 10.99 -3.38
N ALA A 62 7.02 9.86 -2.89
CA ALA A 62 6.50 9.17 -1.71
C ALA A 62 7.50 9.21 -0.55
N THR A 63 7.01 9.43 0.66
CA THR A 63 7.83 9.59 1.88
C THR A 63 7.79 8.38 2.80
N ASN A 64 7.52 7.20 2.24
CA ASN A 64 7.35 5.96 3.00
C ASN A 64 8.65 5.49 3.66
N GLY A 65 8.55 5.09 4.94
CA GLY A 65 9.61 4.37 5.63
C GLY A 65 9.79 2.95 5.09
N LEU A 66 10.89 2.29 5.47
CA LEU A 66 11.20 0.91 5.11
C LEU A 66 11.41 0.13 6.41
N ASP A 67 10.97 -1.13 6.44
CA ASP A 67 11.20 -1.99 7.60
C ASP A 67 12.58 -2.65 7.48
N GLU A 68 12.90 -3.19 6.30
CA GLU A 68 14.22 -3.77 6.01
C GLU A 68 14.63 -3.47 4.56
N VAL A 69 15.95 -3.44 4.32
CA VAL A 69 16.54 -3.29 2.98
C VAL A 69 17.77 -4.17 2.86
N ASN A 70 17.90 -4.87 1.74
CA ASN A 70 19.10 -5.65 1.44
C ASN A 70 20.04 -4.89 0.45
N PRO A 71 21.28 -5.35 0.24
CA PRO A 71 22.22 -4.68 -0.67
C PRO A 71 21.78 -4.59 -2.14
N SER A 72 20.83 -5.42 -2.57
CA SER A 72 20.23 -5.40 -3.91
C SER A 72 19.06 -4.42 -4.04
N LEU A 73 18.79 -3.61 -3.01
CA LEU A 73 17.66 -2.69 -2.92
C LEU A 73 16.28 -3.38 -2.92
N ASN A 74 16.21 -4.65 -2.53
CA ASN A 74 14.94 -5.27 -2.19
C ASN A 74 14.47 -4.72 -0.84
N LEU A 75 13.18 -4.43 -0.75
CA LEU A 75 12.56 -3.72 0.36
C LEU A 75 11.56 -4.63 1.08
N VAL A 76 11.64 -4.67 2.41
CA VAL A 76 10.56 -5.19 3.27
C VAL A 76 9.78 -4.01 3.82
N LYS A 77 8.46 -4.06 3.68
CA LYS A 77 7.51 -3.08 4.20
C LYS A 77 6.29 -3.79 4.76
N GLY A 78 5.59 -3.14 5.68
CA GLY A 78 4.27 -3.55 6.15
C GLY A 78 4.17 -3.85 7.63
N TYR A 79 5.24 -3.72 8.43
CA TYR A 79 5.17 -3.90 9.89
C TYR A 79 4.22 -2.88 10.54
N GLY A 80 3.98 -1.74 9.88
CA GLY A 80 2.98 -0.75 10.29
C GLY A 80 1.53 -1.06 9.91
N GLY A 81 1.26 -2.15 9.18
CA GLY A 81 -0.09 -2.61 8.83
C GLY A 81 -0.80 -1.83 7.72
N CYS A 82 -0.11 -0.92 7.01
CA CYS A 82 -0.70 -0.10 5.94
C CYS A 82 -0.12 -0.39 4.55
N LEU A 83 0.60 -1.52 4.38
CA LEU A 83 1.31 -1.87 3.14
C LEU A 83 0.44 -1.73 1.90
N PHE A 84 -0.83 -2.15 2.00
CA PHE A 84 -1.74 -2.10 0.86
C PHE A 84 -1.95 -0.66 0.35
N ARG A 85 -2.21 0.29 1.25
CA ARG A 85 -2.39 1.69 0.87
C ARG A 85 -1.08 2.32 0.37
N GLU A 86 0.05 2.00 1.00
CA GLU A 86 1.38 2.46 0.54
C GLU A 86 1.66 2.00 -0.91
N LYS A 87 1.38 0.73 -1.25
CA LYS A 87 1.63 0.19 -2.59
C LYS A 87 0.62 0.62 -3.64
N MET A 88 -0.63 0.84 -3.25
CA MET A 88 -1.67 1.34 -4.15
C MET A 88 -1.34 2.71 -4.71
N VAL A 89 -0.73 3.58 -3.88
CA VAL A 89 -0.29 4.91 -4.30
C VAL A 89 0.88 4.85 -5.29
N GLU A 90 1.79 3.88 -5.13
CA GLU A 90 3.01 3.77 -5.94
C GLU A 90 2.78 3.08 -7.30
N ASN A 91 2.05 1.95 -7.35
CA ASN A 91 2.04 1.07 -8.53
C ASN A 91 0.73 0.27 -8.76
N LYS A 92 -0.35 0.55 -8.01
CA LYS A 92 -1.65 -0.17 -8.07
C LYS A 92 -1.56 -1.71 -8.12
N SER A 93 -0.46 -2.26 -7.60
CA SER A 93 -0.21 -3.69 -7.62
C SER A 93 0.64 -4.13 -6.43
N ILE A 94 0.37 -5.34 -5.96
CA ILE A 94 1.04 -5.96 -4.82
C ILE A 94 1.30 -7.42 -5.14
N THR A 95 2.51 -7.89 -4.80
CA THR A 95 2.84 -9.32 -4.85
C THR A 95 3.18 -9.79 -3.45
N PHE A 96 2.40 -10.73 -2.94
CA PHE A 96 2.66 -11.44 -1.70
C PHE A 96 3.41 -12.72 -2.04
N ASN A 97 4.61 -12.88 -1.50
CA ASN A 97 5.37 -14.13 -1.62
C ASN A 97 5.33 -14.86 -0.28
N PHE A 98 5.01 -16.15 -0.31
CA PHE A 98 4.93 -16.99 0.87
C PHE A 98 6.04 -18.04 0.81
N PHE A 99 6.92 -18.04 1.81
CA PHE A 99 8.15 -18.85 1.81
C PHE A 99 8.21 -19.88 2.93
N ASP A 100 7.37 -19.77 3.96
CA ASP A 100 7.45 -20.62 5.15
C ASP A 100 6.07 -20.84 5.83
N GLY A 101 6.02 -21.72 6.83
CA GLY A 101 4.83 -22.08 7.60
C GLY A 101 4.04 -23.24 7.01
N GLU A 102 2.75 -23.34 7.35
CA GLU A 102 1.89 -24.45 6.88
C GLU A 102 1.79 -24.53 5.34
N ILE A 103 1.94 -23.40 4.65
CA ILE A 103 1.83 -23.34 3.20
C ILE A 103 3.01 -24.01 2.49
N SER A 104 4.21 -23.98 3.08
CA SER A 104 5.42 -24.57 2.48
C SER A 104 5.39 -26.11 2.50
N LYS A 105 4.57 -26.70 3.38
CA LYS A 105 4.32 -28.15 3.41
C LYS A 105 3.63 -28.65 2.15
N ASN A 106 2.83 -27.80 1.51
CA ASN A 106 1.99 -28.18 0.36
C ASN A 106 2.50 -27.58 -0.96
N TYR A 107 3.14 -26.41 -0.91
CA TYR A 107 3.61 -25.70 -2.10
C TYR A 107 5.08 -25.31 -1.95
N LYS A 108 5.89 -25.60 -2.97
CA LYS A 108 7.28 -25.17 -3.07
C LYS A 108 7.38 -23.66 -3.25
N THR A 109 6.47 -23.12 -4.07
CA THR A 109 6.30 -21.70 -4.27
C THR A 109 4.82 -21.37 -4.18
N TYR A 110 4.49 -20.28 -3.51
CA TYR A 110 3.14 -19.75 -3.48
C TYR A 110 3.19 -18.23 -3.46
N LYS A 111 2.55 -17.61 -4.45
CA LYS A 111 2.47 -16.17 -4.62
C LYS A 111 1.05 -15.75 -4.89
N ILE A 112 0.69 -14.58 -4.37
CA ILE A 112 -0.56 -13.92 -4.69
C ILE A 112 -0.22 -12.55 -5.26
N HIS A 113 -0.63 -12.32 -6.49
CA HIS A 113 -0.58 -11.03 -7.15
C HIS A 113 -1.95 -10.37 -7.09
N LEU A 114 -1.92 -9.08 -6.83
CA LEU A 114 -3.06 -8.20 -6.74
C LEU A 114 -2.80 -7.03 -7.65
N GLN A 115 -3.72 -6.76 -8.56
CA GLN A 115 -3.65 -5.64 -9.48
C GLN A 115 -4.98 -4.90 -9.51
N VAL A 116 -4.93 -3.58 -9.42
CA VAL A 116 -6.12 -2.73 -9.54
C VAL A 116 -6.06 -1.99 -10.87
N VAL A 117 -7.14 -2.14 -11.65
CA VAL A 117 -7.29 -1.55 -12.98
C VAL A 117 -8.50 -0.63 -12.95
N ASP A 118 -8.29 0.67 -13.16
CA ASP A 118 -9.39 1.63 -13.22
C ASP A 118 -10.24 1.42 -14.48
N LYS A 119 -11.54 1.68 -14.40
CA LYS A 119 -12.44 1.68 -15.55
C LYS A 119 -12.62 3.10 -16.07
N GLU A 120 -12.76 3.25 -17.39
CA GLU A 120 -12.99 4.56 -18.04
C GLU A 120 -14.27 5.25 -17.56
N GLU A 121 -15.32 4.48 -17.22
CA GLU A 121 -16.62 5.01 -16.75
C GLU A 121 -16.68 5.20 -15.22
N GLY A 122 -15.53 5.14 -14.54
CA GLY A 122 -15.43 5.22 -13.08
C GLY A 122 -15.48 3.86 -12.38
N GLY A 123 -14.89 3.81 -11.20
CA GLY A 123 -14.65 2.58 -10.44
C GLY A 123 -13.40 1.82 -10.89
N ALA A 124 -13.11 0.71 -10.21
CA ALA A 124 -11.94 -0.12 -10.49
C ALA A 124 -12.27 -1.62 -10.43
N VAL A 125 -11.53 -2.42 -11.18
CA VAL A 125 -11.51 -3.88 -11.07
C VAL A 125 -10.28 -4.29 -10.31
N THR A 126 -10.48 -5.15 -9.32
CA THR A 126 -9.39 -5.81 -8.61
C THR A 126 -9.19 -7.21 -9.18
N ILE A 127 -8.00 -7.47 -9.72
CA ILE A 127 -7.59 -8.75 -10.29
C ILE A 127 -6.66 -9.44 -9.29
N TRP A 128 -7.03 -10.64 -8.89
CA TRP A 128 -6.20 -11.52 -8.07
C TRP A 128 -5.66 -12.67 -8.91
N THR A 129 -4.36 -12.93 -8.84
CA THR A 129 -3.69 -14.04 -9.51
C THR A 129 -2.92 -14.85 -8.48
N MET A 130 -3.14 -16.15 -8.42
CA MET A 130 -2.39 -17.05 -7.55
C MET A 130 -1.43 -17.88 -8.40
N GLU A 131 -0.13 -17.75 -8.14
CA GLU A 131 0.91 -18.57 -8.76
C GLU A 131 1.43 -19.56 -7.72
N TYR A 132 1.48 -20.84 -8.07
CA TYR A 132 1.95 -21.86 -7.13
C TYR A 132 2.59 -23.05 -7.81
N GLU A 133 3.51 -23.70 -7.10
CA GLU A 133 4.09 -24.98 -7.47
C GLU A 133 3.81 -25.97 -6.32
N LYS A 134 3.09 -27.05 -6.61
CA LYS A 134 2.79 -28.09 -5.61
C LYS A 134 4.06 -28.88 -5.27
N GLN A 135 4.12 -29.41 -4.05
CA GLN A 135 5.18 -30.36 -3.67
C GLN A 135 5.06 -31.69 -4.45
N ASN A 136 3.84 -32.14 -4.75
CA ASN A 136 3.53 -33.31 -5.59
C ASN A 136 2.13 -33.17 -6.23
N GLU A 137 1.77 -34.07 -7.14
CA GLU A 137 0.52 -33.99 -7.92
C GLU A 137 -0.75 -34.21 -7.08
N ASP A 138 -0.65 -34.98 -6.00
CA ASP A 138 -1.79 -35.35 -5.13
C ASP A 138 -2.32 -34.17 -4.30
N ILE A 139 -1.52 -33.10 -4.17
CA ILE A 139 -1.90 -31.91 -3.41
C ILE A 139 -3.01 -31.17 -4.13
N ALA A 140 -4.09 -30.86 -3.42
CA ALA A 140 -5.19 -30.09 -3.99
C ALA A 140 -4.74 -28.66 -4.39
N PRO A 141 -5.38 -28.06 -5.40
CA PRO A 141 -5.22 -26.63 -5.64
C PRO A 141 -5.55 -25.80 -4.38
N PRO A 142 -4.98 -24.59 -4.25
CA PRO A 142 -5.05 -23.77 -3.04
C PRO A 142 -6.43 -23.10 -2.81
N TYR A 143 -7.52 -23.77 -3.18
CA TYR A 143 -8.89 -23.27 -2.98
C TYR A 143 -9.20 -22.86 -1.53
N PRO A 144 -8.72 -23.57 -0.48
CA PRO A 144 -8.96 -23.15 0.89
C PRO A 144 -8.37 -21.76 1.23
N TYR A 145 -7.36 -21.30 0.49
CA TYR A 145 -6.76 -19.99 0.69
C TYR A 145 -7.50 -18.87 -0.07
N LEU A 146 -8.51 -19.18 -0.89
CA LEU A 146 -9.37 -18.18 -1.54
C LEU A 146 -10.16 -17.34 -0.54
N ASP A 147 -10.42 -17.86 0.65
CA ASP A 147 -11.07 -17.10 1.72
C ASP A 147 -10.23 -15.90 2.16
N ILE A 148 -8.91 -16.02 2.12
CA ILE A 148 -7.98 -14.91 2.41
C ILE A 148 -8.11 -13.83 1.35
N VAL A 149 -8.18 -14.20 0.06
CA VAL A 149 -8.39 -13.28 -1.05
C VAL A 149 -9.74 -12.56 -0.92
N THR A 150 -10.78 -13.31 -0.55
CA THR A 150 -12.12 -12.76 -0.34
C THR A 150 -12.15 -11.79 0.84
N ALA A 151 -11.53 -12.15 1.96
CA ALA A 151 -11.44 -11.29 3.14
C ALA A 151 -10.63 -10.01 2.85
N ALA A 152 -9.49 -10.14 2.16
CA ALA A 152 -8.68 -9.01 1.73
C ALA A 152 -9.47 -8.08 0.80
N THR A 153 -10.21 -8.63 -0.18
CA THR A 153 -11.05 -7.84 -1.08
C THR A 153 -12.12 -7.05 -0.33
N LYS A 154 -12.82 -7.68 0.63
CA LYS A 154 -13.81 -6.99 1.48
C LYS A 154 -13.18 -5.90 2.34
N SER A 155 -11.99 -6.15 2.88
CA SER A 155 -11.24 -5.16 3.65
C SER A 155 -10.80 -3.99 2.78
N ILE A 156 -10.40 -4.23 1.54
CA ILE A 156 -10.06 -3.18 0.58
C ILE A 156 -11.32 -2.35 0.30
N ASP A 157 -12.44 -2.98 -0.05
CA ASP A 157 -13.70 -2.29 -0.31
C ASP A 157 -14.18 -1.45 0.89
N ALA A 158 -14.02 -1.97 2.12
CA ALA A 158 -14.41 -1.26 3.34
C ALA A 158 -13.48 -0.09 3.74
N HIS A 159 -12.22 -0.08 3.29
CA HIS A 159 -11.19 0.86 3.77
C HIS A 159 -10.50 1.69 2.67
N HIS A 160 -10.77 1.39 1.39
CA HIS A 160 -10.30 2.17 0.22
C HIS A 160 -11.38 3.02 -0.40
N VAL A 161 -12.64 2.85 0.01
CA VAL A 161 -13.62 3.92 -0.10
C VAL A 161 -13.36 4.83 1.11
N LEU A 162 -12.49 5.83 0.96
CA LEU A 162 -12.75 7.08 1.64
C LEU A 162 -14.14 7.48 1.13
N LYS A 163 -15.18 7.22 1.92
CA LYS A 163 -16.53 7.66 1.57
C LYS A 163 -16.42 9.17 1.38
N ALA A 164 -16.60 9.58 0.13
CA ALA A 164 -16.82 10.96 -0.28
C ALA A 164 -17.86 11.63 0.62
#